data_AF-A0A527I7F4-F1
#
_entry.id   AF-A0A527I7F4-F1
#
_cell.length_a   1.000
_cell.length_b   1.000
_cell.length_c   1.000
_cell.angle_alpha   90.00
_cell.angle_beta   90.00
_cell.angle_gamma   90.00
#
_symmetry.space_group_name_H-M   'P 1'
#
loop_
_entity.id
_entity.type
_entity.pdbx_description
1 polymer ?
#
loop_
_entity_poly.entity_id
_entity_poly.type
_entity_poly.pdbx_seq_one_letter_code
_entity_poly.pdbx_strand_id
1 'polypeptide(L)'
;MTYSLIPALVFGYLLGSIPFGLLLTRAAGLGDVRKIGSGNIGATNVLRTGNKGLAAATLLLDALKGTAAALIAGHFAPDLAIWAGLGAFLGHLFPFWLGFKGGKGVATYLGVLIGLAWQVALI
;
A
#
# COMPACT_ATOMS: atom_id res chain seq x y z
N MET A 1 -2.04 8.92 -25.75
CA MET A 1 -2.43 8.00 -24.66
C MET A 1 -1.22 7.38 -23.96
N THR A 2 -0.18 6.90 -24.65
CA THR A 2 0.95 6.19 -24.00
C THR A 2 1.79 7.03 -23.02
N TYR A 3 1.96 8.33 -23.28
CA TYR A 3 2.79 9.21 -22.43
C TYR A 3 2.27 9.38 -21.00
N SER A 4 0.99 9.12 -20.76
CA SER A 4 0.37 9.26 -19.44
C SER A 4 0.52 8.01 -18.56
N LEU A 5 0.93 6.86 -19.13
CA LEU A 5 1.05 5.60 -18.39
C LEU A 5 2.24 5.60 -17.42
N ILE A 6 3.39 6.11 -17.84
CA ILE A 6 4.59 6.19 -17.00
C ILE A 6 4.34 7.10 -15.78
N PRO A 7 3.81 8.33 -15.94
CA PRO A 7 3.42 9.16 -14.80
C PRO A 7 2.42 8.47 -13.85
N ALA A 8 1.41 7.76 -14.37
CA ALA A 8 0.44 7.04 -13.55
C ALA A 8 1.12 5.92 -12.73
N LEU A 9 1.99 5.13 -13.36
CA LEU A 9 2.77 4.09 -12.70
C LEU A 9 3.68 4.67 -11.61
N VAL A 10 4.40 5.76 -11.91
CA VAL A 10 5.29 6.45 -10.96
C VAL A 10 4.49 7.04 -9.80
N PHE A 11 3.37 7.70 -10.07
CA PHE A 11 2.46 8.23 -9.06
C PHE A 11 1.98 7.13 -8.12
N GLY A 12 1.47 6.04 -8.70
CA GLY A 12 1.05 4.86 -7.95
C GLY A 12 2.19 4.31 -7.08
N TYR A 13 3.38 4.13 -7.66
CA TYR A 13 4.56 3.63 -6.96
C TYR A 13 4.92 4.48 -5.74
N LEU A 14 5.00 5.81 -5.91
CA LEU A 14 5.31 6.73 -4.82
C LEU A 14 4.27 6.65 -3.69
N LEU A 15 2.98 6.60 -4.04
CA LEU A 15 1.90 6.46 -3.07
C LEU A 15 1.94 5.11 -2.35
N GLY A 16 2.19 4.03 -3.09
CA GLY A 16 2.31 2.67 -2.56
C GLY A 16 3.53 2.46 -1.66
N SER A 17 4.61 3.19 -1.92
CA SER A 17 5.84 3.07 -1.14
C SER A 17 5.71 3.55 0.31
N ILE A 18 4.66 4.30 0.66
CA ILE A 18 4.38 4.75 2.02
C ILE A 18 4.24 3.53 2.97
N PRO A 19 5.17 3.34 3.92
CA PRO A 19 5.22 2.12 4.73
C PRO A 19 4.44 2.34 6.03
N PHE A 20 3.11 2.40 5.95
CA PHE A 20 2.26 2.79 7.09
C PHE A 20 2.50 1.98 8.36
N GLY A 21 2.68 0.66 8.27
CA GLY A 21 2.94 -0.14 9.48
C GLY A 21 4.26 0.20 10.18
N LEU A 22 5.29 0.60 9.43
CA LEU A 22 6.54 1.11 10.00
C LEU A 22 6.37 2.51 10.58
N LEU A 23 5.66 3.40 9.88
CA LEU A 23 5.43 4.78 10.32
C LEU A 23 4.58 4.82 11.60
N LEU A 24 3.46 4.09 11.61
CA LEU A 24 2.52 4.06 12.73
C LEU A 24 3.13 3.44 13.99
N THR A 25 3.86 2.33 13.87
CA THR A 25 4.50 1.69 15.03
C THR A 25 5.58 2.58 15.65
N ARG A 26 6.38 3.26 14.82
CA ARG A 26 7.35 4.24 15.30
C ARG A 26 6.69 5.45 15.95
N ALA A 27 5.67 6.02 15.32
CA ALA A 27 4.94 7.17 15.84
C ALA A 27 4.24 6.87 17.18
N ALA A 28 3.80 5.63 17.38
CA ALA A 28 3.18 5.18 18.62
C ALA A 28 4.20 4.76 19.71
N GLY A 29 5.51 4.93 19.48
CA GLY A 29 6.55 4.58 20.46
C GLY A 29 6.83 3.09 20.62
N LEU A 30 6.31 2.23 19.73
CA LEU A 30 6.53 0.77 19.77
C LEU A 30 7.83 0.33 19.07
N GLY A 31 8.63 1.29 18.59
CA GLY A 31 9.90 1.04 17.93
C GLY A 31 9.78 0.61 16.47
N ASP A 32 10.76 -0.14 15.99
CA ASP A 32 10.82 -0.59 14.60
C ASP A 32 10.15 -1.96 14.45
N VAL A 33 8.98 -2.00 13.78
CA VAL A 33 8.23 -3.23 13.54
C VAL A 33 9.03 -4.32 12.82
N ARG A 34 10.09 -3.96 12.07
CA ARG A 34 10.96 -4.92 11.39
C ARG A 34 11.83 -5.74 12.35
N LYS A 35 11.98 -5.29 13.60
CA LYS A 35 12.67 -6.02 14.67
C LYS A 35 11.73 -6.93 15.47
N ILE A 36 10.44 -6.98 15.11
CA ILE A 36 9.39 -7.70 15.83
C ILE A 36 8.83 -8.80 14.93
N GLY A 37 8.57 -9.97 15.49
CA GLY A 37 7.86 -11.06 14.82
C GLY A 37 8.56 -11.51 13.52
N SER A 38 7.84 -11.44 12.40
CA SER A 38 8.35 -11.87 11.09
C SER A 38 9.21 -10.82 10.39
N GLY A 39 9.42 -9.66 11.00
CA GLY A 39 10.19 -8.54 10.42
C GLY A 39 9.52 -7.84 9.22
N ASN A 40 8.25 -8.15 8.92
CA ASN A 40 7.51 -7.52 7.84
C ASN A 40 6.86 -6.20 8.31
N ILE A 41 6.61 -5.26 7.41
CA ILE A 41 5.96 -3.98 7.76
C ILE A 41 4.42 -4.02 7.73
N GLY A 42 3.82 -5.12 7.25
CA GLY A 42 2.37 -5.24 7.12
C GLY A 42 1.60 -5.43 8.42
N ALA A 43 0.28 -5.25 8.35
CA ALA A 43 -0.65 -5.28 9.49
C ALA A 43 -0.53 -6.52 10.39
N THR A 44 -0.34 -7.72 9.82
CA THR A 44 -0.16 -8.96 10.61
C THR A 44 1.05 -8.89 11.52
N ASN A 45 2.14 -8.25 11.09
CA ASN A 45 3.32 -8.11 11.94
C ASN A 45 3.16 -6.96 12.94
N VAL A 46 2.47 -5.88 12.55
CA VAL A 46 2.07 -4.81 13.48
C VAL A 46 1.21 -5.38 14.61
N LEU A 47 0.32 -6.34 14.34
CA LEU A 47 -0.47 -7.00 15.37
C LEU A 47 0.40 -7.73 16.42
N ARG A 48 1.60 -8.19 16.04
CA ARG A 48 2.56 -8.84 16.96
C ARG A 48 3.21 -7.86 17.94
N THR A 49 3.02 -6.55 17.77
CA THR A 49 3.34 -5.55 18.80
C THR A 49 2.35 -5.55 19.97
N GLY A 50 1.24 -6.29 19.86
CA GLY A 50 0.15 -6.29 20.83
C GLY A 50 -0.89 -5.19 20.60
N ASN A 51 -0.64 -4.24 19.70
CA ASN A 51 -1.55 -3.13 19.45
C ASN A 51 -2.50 -3.42 18.26
N LYS A 52 -3.73 -3.87 18.59
CA LYS A 52 -4.78 -4.16 17.60
C LYS A 52 -5.21 -2.93 16.80
N GLY A 53 -5.27 -1.76 17.44
CA GLY A 53 -5.66 -0.50 16.78
C GLY A 53 -4.68 -0.09 15.69
N LEU A 54 -3.37 -0.18 15.97
CA LEU A 54 -2.34 0.11 14.96
C LEU A 54 -2.32 -0.92 13.84
N ALA A 55 -2.59 -2.19 14.13
CA ALA A 55 -2.70 -3.23 13.11
C ALA A 55 -3.88 -2.94 12.16
N ALA A 56 -5.04 -2.57 12.69
CA ALA A 56 -6.21 -2.18 11.92
C ALA A 56 -5.95 -0.91 11.09
N ALA A 57 -5.35 0.12 11.69
CA ALA A 57 -4.97 1.35 10.98
C ALA A 57 -3.96 1.08 9.85
N THR A 58 -2.99 0.19 10.08
CA THR A 58 -2.03 -0.23 9.05
C THR A 58 -2.74 -0.91 7.89
N LEU A 59 -3.64 -1.85 8.17
CA LEU A 59 -4.42 -2.56 7.16
C LEU A 59 -5.24 -1.59 6.32
N LEU A 60 -5.96 -0.68 6.99
CA LEU A 60 -6.81 0.32 6.34
C LEU A 60 -5.99 1.26 5.46
N LEU A 61 -4.89 1.83 5.97
CA LEU A 61 -4.07 2.77 5.20
C LEU A 61 -3.31 2.08 4.05
N ASP A 62 -2.84 0.85 4.25
CA ASP A 62 -2.20 0.08 3.18
C ASP A 62 -3.18 -0.33 2.07
N ALA A 63 -4.47 -0.50 2.38
CA ALA A 63 -5.53 -0.66 1.37
C ALA A 63 -5.86 0.69 0.70
N LEU A 64 -6.07 1.75 1.50
CA LEU A 64 -6.44 3.06 0.99
C LEU A 64 -5.42 3.64 0.02
N LYS A 65 -4.11 3.43 0.21
CA LYS A 65 -3.12 3.87 -0.78
C LYS A 65 -3.28 3.18 -2.14
N GLY A 66 -3.67 1.91 -2.17
CA GLY A 66 -3.98 1.20 -3.42
C GLY A 66 -5.25 1.74 -4.08
N THR A 67 -6.31 1.94 -3.28
CA THR A 67 -7.57 2.52 -3.75
C THR A 67 -7.37 3.94 -4.29
N ALA A 68 -6.68 4.79 -3.53
CA ALA A 68 -6.40 6.16 -3.91
C ALA A 68 -5.55 6.24 -5.18
N ALA A 69 -4.54 5.38 -5.35
CA ALA A 69 -3.77 5.33 -6.59
C ALA A 69 -4.67 5.08 -7.81
N ALA A 70 -5.52 4.04 -7.73
CA ALA A 70 -6.41 3.66 -8.82
C ALA A 70 -7.46 4.74 -9.12
N LEU A 71 -8.15 5.27 -8.10
CA LEU A 71 -9.22 6.26 -8.28
C LEU A 71 -8.70 7.62 -8.76
N ILE A 72 -7.58 8.10 -8.20
CA ILE A 72 -7.02 9.41 -8.58
C ILE A 72 -6.54 9.37 -10.03
N ALA A 73 -5.81 8.32 -10.43
CA ALA A 73 -5.37 8.19 -11.82
C ALA A 73 -6.54 7.92 -12.77
N GLY A 74 -7.49 7.07 -12.36
CA GLY A 74 -8.69 6.72 -13.13
C GLY A 74 -9.60 7.91 -13.42
N HIS A 75 -9.60 8.93 -12.55
CA HIS A 75 -10.33 10.17 -12.79
C HIS A 75 -9.85 10.92 -14.04
N PHE A 76 -8.56 10.81 -14.39
CA PHE A 76 -8.01 11.44 -15.60
C PHE A 76 -8.27 10.59 -16.84
N ALA A 77 -8.09 9.27 -16.74
CA ALA A 77 -8.55 8.33 -17.75
C ALA A 77 -8.63 6.89 -17.18
N PRO A 78 -9.64 6.08 -17.57
CA PRO A 78 -9.87 4.75 -16.99
C PRO A 78 -8.67 3.79 -17.12
N ASP A 79 -7.91 3.88 -18.21
CA ASP A 79 -6.72 3.06 -18.46
C ASP A 79 -5.56 3.35 -17.50
N LEU A 80 -5.48 4.57 -16.96
CA LEU A 80 -4.44 4.95 -16.00
C LEU A 80 -4.64 4.34 -14.61
N ALA A 81 -5.88 3.98 -14.25
CA ALA A 81 -6.20 3.38 -12.96
C ALA A 81 -5.43 2.08 -12.72
N ILE A 82 -5.32 1.23 -13.76
CA ILE A 82 -4.62 -0.06 -13.69
C ILE A 82 -3.11 0.17 -13.49
N TRP A 83 -2.52 1.11 -14.22
CA TRP A 83 -1.08 1.42 -14.12
C TRP A 83 -0.73 2.04 -12.77
N ALA A 84 -1.56 2.94 -12.25
CA ALA A 84 -1.36 3.48 -10.91
C ALA A 84 -1.58 2.42 -9.82
N GLY A 85 -2.57 1.54 -9.98
CA GLY A 85 -2.78 0.41 -9.07
C GLY A 85 -1.58 -0.55 -9.04
N LEU A 86 -1.06 -0.92 -10.22
CA LEU A 86 0.17 -1.71 -10.35
C LEU A 86 1.35 -1.02 -9.68
N GLY A 87 1.50 0.28 -9.93
CA GLY A 87 2.51 1.12 -9.27
C GLY A 87 2.40 1.01 -7.76
N ALA A 88 1.21 1.22 -7.19
CA ALA A 88 1.00 1.19 -5.74
C ALA A 88 1.31 -0.18 -5.13
N PHE A 89 0.94 -1.27 -5.81
CA PHE A 89 1.28 -2.61 -5.39
C PHE A 89 2.80 -2.82 -5.37
N LEU A 90 3.50 -2.47 -6.46
CA LEU A 90 4.96 -2.56 -6.55
C LEU A 90 5.66 -1.64 -5.53
N GLY A 91 5.13 -0.44 -5.30
CA GLY A 91 5.62 0.50 -4.30
C GLY A 91 5.56 -0.09 -2.90
N HIS A 92 4.48 -0.79 -2.54
CA HIS A 92 4.35 -1.46 -1.25
C HIS A 92 5.33 -2.65 -1.09
N LEU A 93 5.55 -3.43 -2.15
CA LEU A 93 6.47 -4.57 -2.13
C LEU A 93 7.94 -4.13 -2.10
N PHE A 94 8.28 -3.12 -2.91
CA PHE A 94 9.65 -2.68 -3.18
C PHE A 94 9.81 -1.16 -2.97
N PRO A 95 9.55 -0.61 -1.78
CA PRO A 95 9.69 0.83 -1.51
C PRO A 95 11.17 1.24 -1.52
N PHE A 96 11.50 2.25 -2.33
CA PHE A 96 12.90 2.63 -2.55
C PHE A 96 13.63 3.06 -1.28
N TRP A 97 12.98 3.80 -0.39
CA TRP A 97 13.59 4.28 0.87
C TRP A 97 13.73 3.20 1.95
N LEU A 98 13.20 2.00 1.73
CA LEU A 98 13.46 0.83 2.59
C LEU A 98 14.42 -0.17 1.94
N GLY A 99 15.21 0.27 0.95
CA GLY A 99 16.12 -0.61 0.21
C GLY A 99 15.38 -1.73 -0.52
N PHE A 100 14.19 -1.41 -1.05
CA PHE A 100 13.32 -2.34 -1.79
C PHE A 100 12.84 -3.54 -0.98
N LYS A 101 12.79 -3.43 0.36
CA LYS A 101 12.27 -4.47 1.26
C LYS A 101 10.99 -3.99 1.94
N GLY A 102 9.86 -4.21 1.28
CA GLY A 102 8.54 -3.78 1.72
C GLY A 102 7.69 -4.86 2.38
N GLY A 103 6.36 -4.70 2.25
CA GLY A 103 5.39 -5.65 2.77
C GLY A 103 5.02 -6.75 1.78
N LYS A 104 3.99 -7.54 2.09
CA LYS A 104 3.50 -8.63 1.22
C LYS A 104 2.45 -8.20 0.18
N GLY A 105 1.96 -6.97 0.25
CA GLY A 105 1.05 -6.41 -0.75
C GLY A 105 -0.42 -6.80 -0.63
N VAL A 106 -0.82 -7.73 0.25
CA VAL A 106 -2.21 -8.21 0.34
C VAL A 106 -3.23 -7.08 0.52
N ALA A 107 -3.01 -6.19 1.50
CA ALA A 107 -3.91 -5.07 1.76
C ALA A 107 -3.95 -4.07 0.59
N THR A 108 -2.79 -3.75 0.02
CA THR A 108 -2.68 -2.84 -1.12
C THR A 108 -3.32 -3.42 -2.38
N TYR A 109 -3.17 -4.72 -2.63
CA TYR A 109 -3.84 -5.43 -3.71
C TYR A 109 -5.37 -5.35 -3.55
N LEU A 110 -5.89 -5.65 -2.36
CA LEU A 110 -7.31 -5.51 -2.07
C LEU A 110 -7.79 -4.07 -2.30
N GLY A 111 -7.02 -3.09 -1.85
CA GLY A 111 -7.29 -1.68 -2.09
C GLY A 111 -7.35 -1.30 -3.58
N VAL A 112 -6.42 -1.82 -4.39
CA VAL A 112 -6.42 -1.64 -5.84
C VAL A 112 -7.68 -2.27 -6.47
N LEU A 113 -8.06 -3.49 -6.06
CA LEU A 113 -9.30 -4.11 -6.52
C LEU A 113 -10.52 -3.26 -6.16
N ILE A 114 -10.59 -2.72 -4.94
CA ILE A 114 -11.68 -1.82 -4.52
C ILE A 114 -11.76 -0.60 -5.45
N GLY A 115 -10.62 -0.01 -5.81
CA GLY A 115 -10.55 1.16 -6.69
C GLY A 115 -10.89 0.86 -8.16
N LEU A 116 -10.60 -0.35 -8.64
CA LEU A 116 -10.85 -0.74 -10.04
C LEU A 116 -12.25 -1.34 -10.24
N ALA A 117 -12.65 -2.24 -9.36
CA ALA A 117 -13.88 -3.01 -9.43
C ALA A 117 -14.23 -3.56 -8.03
N TRP A 118 -14.91 -2.75 -7.21
CA TRP A 118 -15.22 -3.08 -5.81
C TRP A 118 -15.93 -4.42 -5.62
N GLN A 119 -16.70 -4.88 -6.60
CA GLN A 119 -17.37 -6.19 -6.56
C GLN A 119 -16.37 -7.35 -6.52
N VAL A 120 -15.25 -7.24 -7.24
CA VAL A 120 -14.20 -8.26 -7.28
C VAL A 120 -13.46 -8.34 -5.94
N ALA A 121 -13.38 -7.24 -5.21
CA ALA A 121 -12.75 -7.19 -3.90
C ALA A 121 -13.54 -7.93 -2.79
N LEU A 122 -14.81 -8.27 -3.04
CA LEU A 122 -15.68 -8.94 -2.06
C LEU A 122 -15.66 -10.47 -2.13
N ILE A 123 -14.98 -11.04 -3.13
CA ILE A 123 -14.86 -12.48 -3.39
C ILE A 123 -13.46 -12.95 -3.00
#